data_AF-W2VR01-F1
#
_entry.id   AF-W2VR01-F1
#
_cell.length_a   1.000
_cell.length_b   1.000
_cell.length_c   1.000
_cell.angle_alpha   90.00
_cell.angle_beta   90.00
_cell.angle_gamma   90.00
#
_symmetry.space_group_name_H-M   'P 1'
#
loop_
_entity.id
_entity.type
_entity.pdbx_description
1 polymer ?
#
loop_
_entity_poly.entity_id
_entity_poly.type
_entity_poly.pdbx_seq_one_letter_code
_entity_poly.pdbx_strand_id
1 'polypeptide(L)'
;MQGAVNAILETEARAFKKEDQERPVTIFIDNGRSLNGVTEELVEKLELDVIEGDMMQIDLGYDQVVHRPRRTVEMSLQLPGFPLTTGTFQVMPVPEGKDTVLGMIWLRGQNPNIDWSTGQIAPRIKVRL
;
A
#
# COMPACT_ATOMS: atom_id res chain seq x y z
N MET A 1 -0.27 -27.38 -13.60
CA MET A 1 -0.97 -26.36 -12.81
C MET A 1 0.08 -25.43 -12.22
N GLN A 2 0.17 -24.19 -12.70
CA GLN A 2 0.89 -23.15 -11.97
C GLN A 2 -0.04 -22.78 -10.80
N GLY A 3 0.33 -23.13 -9.56
CA GLY A 3 -0.43 -22.74 -8.38
C GLY A 3 -0.55 -21.22 -8.29
N ALA A 4 -1.61 -20.72 -7.65
CA ALA A 4 -1.75 -19.29 -7.40
C ALA A 4 -0.58 -18.80 -6.55
N VAL A 5 0.17 -17.80 -7.03
CA VAL A 5 1.30 -17.18 -6.32
C VAL A 5 0.79 -15.90 -5.66
N ASN A 6 -0.26 -16.00 -4.84
CA ASN A 6 -0.77 -14.83 -4.11
C ASN A 6 -0.14 -14.82 -2.72
N ALA A 7 0.39 -13.67 -2.33
CA ALA A 7 1.04 -13.48 -1.06
C ALA A 7 0.52 -12.21 -0.40
N ILE A 8 0.09 -12.36 0.85
CA ILE A 8 -0.37 -11.30 1.72
C ILE A 8 0.54 -11.31 2.94
N LEU A 9 1.13 -10.15 3.24
CA LEU A 9 1.94 -9.93 4.44
C LEU A 9 1.39 -8.76 5.22
N GLU A 10 1.58 -8.79 6.53
CA GLU A 10 1.19 -7.73 7.44
C GLU A 10 2.42 -7.05 8.02
N THR A 11 2.38 -5.73 8.16
CA THR A 11 3.41 -4.98 8.84
C THR A 11 2.87 -3.69 9.45
N GLU A 12 3.70 -3.01 10.21
CA GLU A 12 3.42 -1.71 10.81
C GLU A 12 4.38 -0.67 10.24
N ALA A 13 3.90 0.56 10.16
CA ALA A 13 4.67 1.70 9.68
C ALA A 13 4.25 2.98 10.38
N ARG A 14 4.89 4.08 9.99
CA ARG A 14 4.44 5.43 10.31
C ARG A 14 3.96 6.11 9.04
N ALA A 15 2.80 6.73 9.09
CA ALA A 15 2.24 7.54 8.01
C ALA A 15 2.35 9.02 8.33
N PHE A 16 2.57 9.84 7.30
CA PHE A 16 2.81 11.27 7.42
C PHE A 16 2.03 12.04 6.35
N LYS A 17 1.39 13.15 6.76
CA LYS A 17 1.07 14.27 5.85
C LYS A 17 2.23 15.25 5.75
N LYS A 18 2.83 15.55 6.91
CA LYS A 18 4.04 16.36 7.15
C LYS A 18 4.85 15.70 8.28
N GLU A 19 6.14 16.01 8.41
CA GLU A 19 7.05 15.37 9.38
C GLU A 19 6.56 15.45 10.84
N ASP A 20 5.77 16.46 11.18
CA ASP A 20 5.21 16.72 12.51
C ASP A 20 3.85 16.03 12.76
N GLN A 21 3.24 15.42 11.75
CA GLN A 21 1.94 14.74 11.83
C GLN A 21 2.10 13.23 11.59
N GLU A 22 2.96 12.58 12.36
CA GLU A 22 3.17 11.13 12.27
C GLU A 22 2.07 10.34 12.98
N ARG A 23 1.61 9.24 12.37
CA ARG A 23 0.72 8.26 13.01
C ARG A 23 1.18 6.83 12.77
N PRO A 24 1.14 5.95 13.79
CA PRO A 24 1.33 4.53 13.57
C PRO A 24 0.17 3.99 12.70
N VAL A 25 0.51 3.14 11.74
CA VAL A 25 -0.45 2.53 10.82
C VAL A 25 -0.13 1.07 10.61
N THR A 26 -1.15 0.30 10.28
CA THR A 26 -1.05 -1.10 9.90
C THR A 26 -1.19 -1.24 8.39
N ILE A 27 -0.41 -2.13 7.79
CA ILE A 27 -0.25 -2.25 6.34
C ILE A 27 -0.48 -3.70 5.91
N PHE A 28 -1.23 -3.87 4.82
CA PHE A 28 -1.16 -5.05 3.97
C PHE A 28 -0.18 -4.88 2.83
N ILE A 29 0.65 -5.89 2.58
CA ILE A 29 1.45 -5.97 1.37
C ILE A 29 0.89 -7.11 0.54
N ASP A 30 0.32 -6.79 -0.62
CA ASP A 30 -0.48 -7.72 -1.42
C ASP A 30 -0.05 -7.67 -2.89
N ASN A 31 0.50 -8.77 -3.40
CA ASN A 31 0.91 -8.87 -4.80
C ASN A 31 -0.26 -9.06 -5.78
N GLY A 32 -1.46 -9.34 -5.28
CA GLY A 32 -2.71 -9.35 -6.02
C GLY A 32 -3.29 -7.95 -6.27
N ARG A 33 -2.68 -6.89 -5.70
CA ARG A 33 -3.14 -5.50 -5.88
C ARG A 33 -2.24 -4.75 -6.85
N SER A 34 -2.84 -4.15 -7.88
CA SER A 34 -2.10 -3.30 -8.82
C SER A 34 -1.71 -1.95 -8.21
N LEU A 35 -2.54 -1.40 -7.31
CA LEU A 35 -2.41 -0.07 -6.74
C LEU A 35 -2.10 -0.13 -5.24
N ASN A 36 -1.53 0.96 -4.71
CA ASN A 36 -1.53 1.20 -3.27
C ASN A 36 -2.87 1.80 -2.86
N GLY A 37 -3.32 1.51 -1.65
CA GLY A 37 -4.59 1.97 -1.12
C GLY A 37 -4.49 2.47 0.32
N VAL A 38 -5.43 3.33 0.69
CA VAL A 38 -5.57 3.90 2.03
C VAL A 38 -7.04 4.00 2.40
N THR A 39 -7.37 3.75 3.65
CA THR A 39 -8.75 3.88 4.15
C THR A 39 -9.19 5.35 4.24
N GLU A 40 -10.49 5.59 4.10
CA GLU A 40 -11.09 6.91 4.35
C GLU A 40 -10.78 7.39 5.78
N GLU A 41 -10.83 6.48 6.75
CA GLU A 41 -10.56 6.79 8.15
C GLU A 41 -9.14 7.32 8.38
N LEU A 42 -8.12 6.74 7.73
CA LEU A 42 -6.76 7.24 7.84
C LEU A 42 -6.59 8.58 7.13
N VAL A 43 -7.26 8.76 5.98
CA VAL A 43 -7.30 10.05 5.25
C VAL A 43 -7.84 11.15 6.15
N GLU A 44 -8.95 10.91 6.84
CA GLU A 44 -9.53 11.87 7.79
C GLU A 44 -8.60 12.15 8.98
N LYS A 45 -8.03 11.10 9.60
CA LYS A 45 -7.13 11.22 10.76
C LYS A 45 -5.84 12.00 10.47
N LEU A 46 -5.33 11.91 9.25
CA LEU A 46 -4.15 12.63 8.77
C LEU A 46 -4.51 13.93 8.03
N GLU A 47 -5.80 14.24 7.92
CA GLU A 47 -6.32 15.41 7.21
C GLU A 47 -5.78 15.50 5.77
N LEU A 48 -5.63 14.36 5.08
CA LEU A 48 -5.02 14.32 3.74
C LEU A 48 -5.93 14.97 2.69
N ASP A 49 -5.29 15.67 1.75
CA ASP A 49 -5.99 16.36 0.67
C ASP A 49 -6.40 15.34 -0.41
N VAL A 50 -7.70 15.03 -0.49
CA VAL A 50 -8.23 14.11 -1.49
C VAL A 50 -8.37 14.81 -2.83
N ILE A 51 -7.73 14.24 -3.84
CA ILE A 51 -7.86 14.65 -5.23
C ILE A 51 -8.87 13.72 -5.90
N GLU A 52 -10.00 14.29 -6.31
CA GLU A 52 -10.97 13.60 -7.16
C GLU A 52 -10.54 13.68 -8.63
N GLY A 53 -10.72 12.59 -9.35
CA GLY A 53 -10.45 12.50 -10.78
C GLY A 53 -11.56 11.75 -11.50
N ASP A 54 -11.32 11.47 -12.77
CA ASP A 54 -12.29 10.82 -13.65
C ASP A 54 -12.71 9.43 -13.14
N MET A 55 -13.83 8.95 -13.69
CA MET A 55 -14.29 7.58 -13.45
C MET A 55 -13.22 6.57 -13.84
N MET A 56 -12.91 5.66 -12.93
CA MET A 56 -11.97 4.57 -13.11
C MET A 56 -12.71 3.24 -13.07
N GLN A 57 -12.32 2.34 -13.97
CA GLN A 57 -12.69 0.92 -13.90
C GLN A 57 -11.75 0.20 -12.93
N ILE A 58 -12.32 -0.50 -11.95
CA ILE A 58 -11.61 -1.31 -10.97
C ILE A 58 -12.05 -2.77 -11.15
N ASP A 59 -11.07 -3.64 -11.42
CA ASP A 59 -11.26 -5.09 -11.44
C ASP A 59 -11.10 -5.63 -10.01
N LEU A 60 -12.11 -6.35 -9.52
CA LEU A 60 -12.14 -6.96 -8.19
C LEU A 60 -11.78 -8.45 -8.21
N GLY A 61 -11.44 -8.98 -9.39
CA GLY A 61 -11.29 -10.42 -9.65
C GLY A 61 -12.63 -11.11 -9.89
N TYR A 62 -12.58 -12.39 -10.28
CA TYR A 62 -13.76 -13.21 -10.54
C TYR A 62 -14.78 -12.58 -11.52
N ASP A 63 -14.26 -11.95 -12.59
CA ASP A 63 -15.04 -11.21 -13.60
C ASP A 63 -15.90 -10.07 -13.04
N GLN A 64 -15.62 -9.61 -11.81
CA GLN A 64 -16.30 -8.49 -11.18
C GLN A 64 -15.57 -7.18 -11.48
N VAL A 65 -16.29 -6.25 -12.08
CA VAL A 65 -15.78 -4.93 -12.43
C VAL A 65 -16.70 -3.86 -11.86
N VAL A 66 -16.11 -2.84 -11.22
CA VAL A 66 -16.85 -1.68 -10.72
C VAL A 66 -16.29 -0.40 -11.32
N HIS A 67 -17.16 0.58 -11.53
CA HIS A 67 -16.77 1.92 -11.98
C HIS A 67 -16.98 2.89 -10.82
N ARG A 68 -15.93 3.61 -10.43
CA ARG A 68 -16.01 4.61 -9.35
C ARG A 68 -15.18 5.83 -9.68
N PRO A 69 -15.53 7.03 -9.17
CA PRO A 69 -14.66 8.19 -9.27
C PRO A 69 -13.29 7.85 -8.68
N ARG A 70 -12.22 8.22 -9.38
CA ARG A 70 -10.88 8.11 -8.81
C ARG A 70 -10.78 9.10 -7.64
N ARG A 71 -10.36 8.61 -6.47
CA ARG A 71 -10.06 9.43 -5.30
C ARG A 71 -8.68 9.03 -4.82
N THR A 72 -7.75 9.96 -4.84
CA THR A 72 -6.36 9.69 -4.48
C THR A 72 -5.84 10.73 -3.51
N VAL A 73 -4.87 10.32 -2.70
CA VAL A 73 -4.09 11.21 -1.83
C VAL A 73 -2.60 11.01 -2.09
N GLU A 74 -1.80 12.04 -1.82
CA GLU A 74 -0.36 11.91 -1.68
C GLU A 74 -0.04 11.68 -0.21
N MET A 75 0.76 10.65 0.09
CA MET A 75 1.11 10.29 1.46
C MET A 75 2.52 9.71 1.49
N SER A 76 3.19 9.88 2.64
CA SER A 76 4.46 9.20 2.93
C SER A 76 4.28 8.12 4.00
N LEU A 77 4.97 6.99 3.81
CA LEU A 77 5.05 5.87 4.75
C LEU A 77 6.52 5.56 5.08
N GLN A 78 6.84 5.52 6.36
CA GLN A 78 8.13 5.04 6.86
C GLN A 78 7.97 3.62 7.40
N LEU A 79 8.36 2.63 6.57
CA LEU A 79 8.46 1.24 7.00
C LEU A 79 9.83 1.00 7.66
N PRO A 80 9.93 0.13 8.67
CA PRO A 80 11.20 -0.19 9.31
C PRO A 80 12.26 -0.68 8.31
N GLY A 81 13.42 -0.01 8.27
CA GLY A 81 14.54 -0.35 7.40
C GLY A 81 14.42 0.12 5.94
N PHE A 82 13.23 0.49 5.46
CA PHE A 82 13.04 0.98 4.09
C PHE A 82 13.29 2.49 4.00
N PRO A 83 13.69 3.01 2.82
CA PRO A 83 13.58 4.44 2.55
C PRO A 83 12.13 4.93 2.71
N LEU A 84 11.97 6.23 2.98
CA LEU A 84 10.65 6.85 3.01
C LEU A 84 9.92 6.58 1.69
N THR A 85 8.76 5.94 1.78
CA THR A 85 7.89 5.66 0.64
C THR A 85 6.95 6.83 0.47
N THR A 86 7.14 7.64 -0.56
CA THR A 86 6.20 8.70 -0.93
C THR A 86 5.52 8.35 -2.23
N GLY A 87 4.20 8.54 -2.30
CA GLY A 87 3.48 8.48 -3.56
C GLY A 87 1.98 8.55 -3.42
N THR A 88 1.32 8.25 -4.53
CA THR A 88 -0.13 8.30 -4.65
C THR A 88 -0.78 7.03 -4.10
N PHE A 89 -1.78 7.19 -3.25
CA PHE A 89 -2.62 6.12 -2.73
C PHE A 89 -4.07 6.30 -3.17
N GLN A 90 -4.72 5.22 -3.58
CA GLN A 90 -6.15 5.23 -3.86
C GLN A 90 -6.92 5.21 -2.53
N VAL A 91 -7.89 6.11 -2.38
CA VAL A 91 -8.82 6.08 -1.25
C VAL A 91 -9.84 4.96 -1.50
N MET A 92 -9.81 3.92 -0.67
CA MET A 92 -10.64 2.73 -0.83
C MET A 92 -10.75 1.93 0.47
N PRO A 93 -11.76 1.04 0.60
CA PRO A 93 -11.76 0.05 1.67
C PRO A 93 -10.52 -0.84 1.58
N VAL A 94 -9.79 -0.95 2.68
CA VAL A 94 -8.68 -1.90 2.85
C VAL A 94 -9.19 -3.07 3.69
N PRO A 95 -8.92 -4.34 3.29
CA PRO A 95 -9.41 -5.51 4.02
C PRO A 95 -8.94 -5.57 5.48
N GLU A 96 -9.58 -6.47 6.25
CA GLU A 96 -9.15 -6.97 7.57
C GLU A 96 -8.72 -5.88 8.57
N GLY A 97 -9.33 -4.70 8.45
CA GLY A 97 -9.12 -3.58 9.37
C GLY A 97 -7.75 -2.92 9.27
N LYS A 98 -6.98 -3.14 8.20
CA LYS A 98 -5.71 -2.43 7.99
C LYS A 98 -5.95 -1.02 7.48
N ASP A 99 -5.03 -0.12 7.77
CA ASP A 99 -5.14 1.28 7.35
C ASP A 99 -4.72 1.48 5.88
N THR A 100 -3.75 0.70 5.40
CA THR A 100 -3.18 0.84 4.06
C THR A 100 -2.90 -0.51 3.41
N VAL A 101 -2.85 -0.51 2.06
CA VAL A 101 -2.33 -1.63 1.28
C VAL A 101 -1.23 -1.15 0.32
N LEU A 102 -0.13 -1.87 0.27
CA LEU A 102 0.96 -1.69 -0.67
C LEU A 102 0.88 -2.79 -1.72
N GLY A 103 0.61 -2.37 -2.95
CA GLY A 103 0.46 -3.27 -4.09
C GLY A 103 1.74 -3.44 -4.90
N MET A 104 1.55 -3.92 -6.13
CA MET A 104 2.61 -4.20 -7.10
C MET A 104 3.43 -2.97 -7.50
N ILE A 105 2.87 -1.76 -7.43
CA ILE A 105 3.64 -0.52 -7.62
C ILE A 105 4.77 -0.43 -6.59
N TRP A 106 4.45 -0.60 -5.31
CA TRP A 106 5.45 -0.55 -4.25
C TRP A 106 6.40 -1.75 -4.29
N LEU A 107 5.86 -2.96 -4.45
CA LEU A 107 6.64 -4.20 -4.48
C LEU A 107 7.69 -4.19 -5.60
N ARG A 108 7.34 -3.70 -6.80
CA ARG A 108 8.29 -3.60 -7.92
C ARG A 108 9.33 -2.50 -7.70
N GLY A 109 8.93 -1.40 -7.06
CA GLY A 109 9.83 -0.28 -6.76
C GLY A 109 10.88 -0.63 -5.70
N GLN A 110 10.45 -1.24 -4.59
CA GLN A 110 11.34 -1.57 -3.47
C GLN A 110 12.05 -2.92 -3.65
N ASN A 111 11.43 -3.87 -4.36
CA ASN A 111 11.92 -5.23 -4.56
C ASN A 111 12.46 -5.87 -3.26
N PRO A 112 11.64 -5.93 -2.19
CA PRO A 112 12.07 -6.39 -0.88
C PRO A 112 12.50 -7.86 -0.92
N ASN A 113 13.31 -8.25 0.05
CA ASN A 113 13.45 -9.66 0.41
C ASN A 113 12.27 -10.03 1.30
N ILE A 114 11.62 -11.14 0.97
CA ILE A 114 10.52 -11.70 1.74
C ILE A 114 10.96 -13.04 2.27
N ASP A 115 10.99 -13.19 3.59
CA ASP A 115 11.17 -14.47 4.24
C ASP A 115 9.79 -15.09 4.50
N TRP A 116 9.40 -16.02 3.63
CA TRP A 116 8.11 -16.72 3.72
C TRP A 116 7.97 -17.61 4.95
N SER A 117 9.08 -18.00 5.59
CA SER A 117 9.02 -18.82 6.80
C SER A 117 8.62 -18.01 8.03
N THR A 118 8.97 -16.72 8.05
CA THR A 118 8.71 -15.82 9.17
C THR A 118 7.67 -14.74 8.85
N GLY A 119 7.32 -14.56 7.57
CA GLY A 119 6.49 -13.47 7.08
C GLY A 119 7.19 -12.12 7.09
N GLN A 120 8.51 -12.07 7.35
CA GLN A 120 9.24 -10.83 7.48
C GLN A 120 9.62 -10.24 6.11
N ILE A 121 9.57 -8.91 6.04
CA ILE A 121 10.05 -8.15 4.89
C ILE A 121 11.29 -7.35 5.28
N ALA A 122 12.26 -7.32 4.38
CA ALA A 122 13.48 -6.54 4.57
C ALA A 122 13.91 -5.84 3.27
N PRO A 123 14.53 -4.66 3.35
CA PRO A 123 15.14 -4.03 2.20
C PRO A 123 16.22 -4.93 1.60
N ARG A 124 16.29 -4.96 0.27
CA ARG A 124 17.39 -5.65 -0.42
C ARG A 124 18.64 -4.77 -0.37
N ILE A 125 19.64 -5.18 0.41
CA ILE A 125 20.94 -4.49 0.44
C ILE A 125 21.64 -4.71 -0.91
N LYS A 126 21.83 -3.64 -1.69
CA LYS A 126 22.67 -3.67 -2.88
C LYS A 126 24.11 -3.44 -2.47
N VAL A 127 24.88 -4.51 -2.28
CA VAL A 127 26.34 -4.39 -2.22
C VAL A 127 26.80 -3.98 -3.61
N ARG A 128 27.36 -2.77 -3.76
CA ARG A 128 28.16 -2.43 -4.94
C ARG A 128 29.48 -3.17 -4.80
N LEU A 129 29.68 -4.19 -5.61
CA LEU A 129 31.01 -4.75 -5.89
C LEU A 129 31.82 -3.74 -6.73
#